data_AF-A0A662HZY3-F1
#
_entry.id   AF-A0A662HZY3-F1
#
_cell.length_a   1.000
_cell.length_b   1.000
_cell.length_c   1.000
_cell.angle_alpha   90.00
_cell.angle_beta   90.00
_cell.angle_gamma   90.00
#
_symmetry.space_group_name_H-M   'P 1'
#
loop_
_entity.id
_entity.type
_entity.pdbx_description
1 polymer ?
#
loop_
_entity_poly.entity_id
_entity_poly.type
_entity_poly.pdbx_seq_one_letter_code
_entity_poly.pdbx_strand_id
1 'polypeptide(L)'
;GSLDHLREVPGDKLFFVHINDCEDLPRDKLADKHRLFCGEGVIPLVDVLKIFREKGYEGYLSVEIFREEYWKMNVLEIAKKAYSSLVKVASSAGVSLD
;
A
#
# COMPACT_ATOMS: atom_id res chain seq x y z
N GLY A 1 9.53 0.28 -11.72
CA GLY A 1 8.77 -0.95 -11.97
C GLY A 1 7.53 -0.67 -12.78
N SER A 2 7.05 -1.72 -13.46
CA SER A 2 5.71 -1.85 -14.06
C SER A 2 4.94 -2.92 -13.28
N LEU A 3 3.63 -3.04 -13.54
CA LEU A 3 2.81 -4.13 -13.00
C LEU A 3 3.22 -5.50 -13.57
N ASP A 4 3.84 -5.55 -14.75
CA ASP A 4 4.25 -6.81 -15.38
C ASP A 4 5.39 -7.48 -14.61
N HIS A 5 6.36 -6.71 -14.10
CA HIS A 5 7.39 -7.26 -13.22
C HIS A 5 6.80 -7.86 -11.94
N LEU A 6 5.67 -7.36 -11.45
CA LEU A 6 4.99 -7.93 -10.29
C LEU A 6 4.39 -9.31 -10.60
N ARG A 7 3.93 -9.51 -11.84
CA ARG A 7 3.38 -10.79 -12.30
C ARG A 7 4.46 -11.86 -12.41
N GLU A 8 5.70 -11.47 -12.70
CA GLU A 8 6.86 -12.37 -12.80
C GLU A 8 7.32 -12.95 -11.45
N VAL A 9 7.08 -12.26 -10.32
CA VAL A 9 7.45 -12.74 -8.99
C VAL A 9 6.65 -14.00 -8.64
N PRO A 10 7.22 -15.17 -8.29
CA PRO A 10 6.40 -16.34 -7.92
C PRO A 10 5.54 -16.08 -6.67
N GLY A 11 4.28 -16.53 -6.67
CA GLY A 11 3.33 -16.27 -5.57
C GLY A 11 3.78 -16.86 -4.23
N ASP A 12 4.44 -18.02 -4.26
CA ASP A 12 5.02 -18.71 -3.08
C ASP A 12 6.24 -17.97 -2.48
N LYS A 13 6.69 -16.88 -3.10
CA LYS A 13 7.76 -16.01 -2.61
C LYS A 13 7.26 -14.71 -2.01
N LEU A 14 5.94 -14.44 -2.08
CA LEU A 14 5.34 -13.26 -1.47
C LEU A 14 4.86 -13.61 -0.05
N PHE A 15 5.62 -13.21 0.96
CA PHE A 15 5.36 -13.57 2.36
C PHE A 15 4.73 -12.45 3.18
N PHE A 16 5.08 -11.20 2.87
CA PHE A 16 4.67 -10.03 3.63
C PHE A 16 4.67 -8.80 2.72
N VAL A 17 3.71 -7.91 2.91
CA VAL A 17 3.57 -6.69 2.10
C VAL A 17 3.53 -5.48 3.00
N HIS A 18 4.51 -4.58 2.82
CA HIS A 18 4.38 -3.20 3.26
C HIS A 18 3.61 -2.42 2.21
N ILE A 19 2.60 -1.67 2.64
CA ILE A 19 1.75 -0.91 1.73
C ILE A 19 1.64 0.54 2.20
N ASN A 20 1.79 1.44 1.26
CA ASN A 20 1.60 2.88 1.39
C ASN A 20 1.34 3.44 -0.01
N ASP A 21 1.05 4.73 -0.08
CA ASP A 21 1.03 5.46 -1.35
C ASP A 21 2.15 6.49 -1.40
N CYS A 22 2.27 7.29 -2.46
CA CYS A 22 3.26 8.37 -2.53
C CYS A 22 2.77 9.61 -3.27
N GLU A 23 3.39 10.75 -2.99
CA GLU A 23 3.19 11.99 -3.75
C GLU A 23 3.55 11.82 -5.24
N ASP A 24 2.96 12.65 -6.10
CA ASP A 24 3.25 12.68 -7.53
C ASP A 24 4.53 13.47 -7.80
N LEU A 25 5.67 12.83 -7.55
CA LEU A 25 6.99 13.38 -7.79
C LEU A 25 7.77 12.48 -8.74
N PRO A 26 8.73 13.04 -9.51
CA PRO A 26 9.71 12.25 -10.24
C PRO A 26 10.38 11.21 -9.33
N ARG A 27 10.62 10.00 -9.86
CA ARG A 27 11.15 8.86 -9.08
C ARG A 27 12.45 9.18 -8.34
N ASP A 28 13.32 9.96 -8.95
CA ASP A 28 14.61 10.40 -8.40
C ASP A 28 14.48 11.44 -7.28
N LYS A 29 13.28 12.00 -7.09
CA LYS A 29 12.96 12.94 -6.01
C LYS A 29 12.11 12.32 -4.89
N LEU A 30 11.57 11.12 -5.11
CA LEU A 30 10.84 10.39 -4.09
C LEU A 30 11.78 9.93 -2.96
N ALA A 31 11.22 9.91 -1.75
CA ALA A 31 11.90 9.54 -0.51
C ALA A 31 10.83 9.10 0.48
N ASP A 32 11.22 8.43 1.57
CA ASP A 32 10.27 7.85 2.54
C ASP A 32 9.33 8.87 3.18
N LYS A 33 9.77 10.14 3.30
CA LYS A 33 8.93 11.25 3.77
C LYS A 33 7.74 11.59 2.87
N HIS A 34 7.79 11.19 1.59
CA HIS A 34 6.73 11.42 0.61
C HIS A 34 5.69 10.28 0.58
N ARG A 35 5.77 9.32 1.52
CA ARG A 35 4.77 8.26 1.66
C ARG A 35 3.46 8.84 2.20
N LEU A 36 2.35 8.37 1.64
CA LEU A 36 0.98 8.77 1.95
C LEU A 36 0.17 7.59 2.48
N PHE A 37 -1.00 7.88 3.04
CA PHE A 37 -2.01 6.85 3.29
C PHE A 37 -2.47 6.20 1.98
N CYS A 38 -2.95 4.97 2.07
CA CYS A 38 -3.34 4.19 0.87
C CYS A 38 -4.43 4.92 0.08
N GLY A 39 -4.21 5.14 -1.22
CA GLY A 39 -5.17 5.79 -2.10
C GLY A 39 -5.18 7.32 -2.03
N GLU A 40 -4.27 7.95 -1.27
CA GLU A 40 -4.05 9.40 -1.30
C GLU A 40 -2.98 9.82 -2.32
N GLY A 41 -2.36 8.87 -3.04
CA GLY A 41 -1.26 9.13 -3.97
C GLY A 41 -1.47 8.57 -5.37
N VAL A 42 -0.35 8.26 -6.04
CA VAL A 42 -0.32 7.88 -7.46
C VAL A 42 0.08 6.43 -7.73
N ILE A 43 0.31 5.62 -6.69
CA ILE A 43 0.60 4.20 -6.89
C ILE A 43 -0.70 3.47 -7.28
N PRO A 44 -0.72 2.63 -8.33
CA PRO A 44 -1.91 1.88 -8.73
C PRO A 44 -2.21 0.70 -7.79
N LEU A 45 -2.45 1.00 -6.50
CA LEU A 45 -2.56 0.00 -5.43
C LEU A 45 -3.69 -1.01 -5.65
N VAL A 46 -4.81 -0.59 -6.26
CA VAL A 46 -5.92 -1.49 -6.59
C VAL A 46 -5.46 -2.59 -7.54
N ASP A 47 -4.68 -2.25 -8.57
CA ASP A 47 -4.19 -3.23 -9.54
C ASP A 47 -3.07 -4.10 -8.96
N VAL A 48 -2.22 -3.52 -8.10
CA VAL A 48 -1.21 -4.28 -7.33
C VAL A 48 -1.89 -5.35 -6.46
N LEU A 49 -2.93 -5.00 -5.71
CA LEU A 49 -3.65 -5.94 -4.84
C LEU A 49 -4.41 -7.01 -5.64
N LYS A 50 -4.97 -6.66 -6.81
CA LYS A 50 -5.57 -7.65 -7.71
C LYS A 50 -4.54 -8.68 -8.17
N ILE A 51 -3.34 -8.24 -8.54
CA ILE A 51 -2.25 -9.15 -8.94
C ILE A 51 -1.84 -10.04 -7.76
N PHE A 52 -1.72 -9.51 -6.54
CA PHE A 52 -1.42 -10.34 -5.36
C PHE A 52 -2.48 -11.42 -5.13
N ARG A 53 -3.76 -11.06 -5.24
CA ARG A 53 -4.86 -12.03 -5.13
C ARG A 53 -4.82 -13.08 -6.25
N GLU A 54 -4.60 -12.68 -7.50
CA GLU A 54 -4.44 -13.60 -8.64
C GLU A 54 -3.31 -14.61 -8.43
N LYS A 55 -2.30 -14.22 -7.65
CA LYS A 55 -1.14 -15.06 -7.31
C LYS A 55 -1.34 -15.88 -6.03
N GLY A 56 -2.53 -15.84 -5.44
CA GLY A 56 -2.89 -16.60 -4.24
C GLY A 56 -2.30 -16.04 -2.94
N TYR A 57 -1.95 -14.75 -2.90
CA TYR A 57 -1.47 -14.14 -1.66
C TYR A 57 -2.63 -13.88 -0.69
N GLU A 58 -2.55 -14.53 0.48
CA GLU A 58 -3.50 -14.39 1.59
C GLU A 58 -2.81 -13.88 2.87
N GLY A 59 -1.59 -13.36 2.73
CA GLY A 59 -0.79 -12.86 3.85
C GLY A 59 -1.16 -11.44 4.30
N TYR A 60 -0.38 -10.92 5.24
CA TYR A 60 -0.63 -9.62 5.86
C TYR A 60 -0.34 -8.43 4.95
N LEU A 61 -1.14 -7.37 5.10
CA LEU A 61 -0.89 -6.03 4.56
C LEU A 61 -0.57 -5.08 5.71
N SER A 62 0.68 -4.63 5.80
CA SER A 62 1.15 -3.73 6.84
C SER A 62 1.28 -2.29 6.32
N VAL A 63 0.49 -1.37 6.85
CA VAL A 63 0.59 0.05 6.45
C VAL A 63 1.88 0.65 7.01
N GLU A 64 2.80 1.08 6.14
CA GLU A 64 4.12 1.59 6.55
C GLU A 64 4.44 2.98 5.95
N ILE A 65 4.38 4.02 6.79
CA ILE A 65 4.51 5.42 6.37
C ILE A 65 5.53 6.15 7.26
N PHE A 66 6.48 6.85 6.64
CA PHE A 66 7.55 7.59 7.30
C PHE A 66 7.44 9.11 7.06
N ARG A 67 6.24 9.66 7.23
CA ARG A 67 5.97 11.08 7.02
C ARG A 67 5.95 11.84 8.34
N GLU A 68 6.92 12.73 8.55
CA GLU A 68 7.08 13.48 9.81
C GLU A 68 5.85 14.31 10.19
N GLU A 69 5.14 14.81 9.20
CA GLU A 69 3.89 15.57 9.41
C GLU A 69 2.84 14.71 10.11
N TYR A 70 2.78 13.41 9.82
CA TYR A 70 1.82 12.50 10.44
C TYR A 70 2.20 12.15 11.89
N TRP A 71 3.47 12.28 12.29
CA TRP A 71 3.89 12.04 13.67
C TRP A 71 3.29 13.04 14.66
N LYS A 72 2.81 14.18 14.16
CA LYS A 72 2.11 15.20 14.96
C LYS A 72 0.64 14.86 15.20
N MET A 73 0.10 13.84 14.54
CA MET A 73 -1.28 13.39 14.72
C MET A 73 -1.43 12.60 16.03
N ASN A 74 -2.66 12.58 16.55
CA ASN A 74 -2.99 11.67 17.64
C ASN A 74 -2.79 10.20 17.21
N VAL A 75 -2.18 9.37 18.08
CA VAL A 75 -1.84 7.96 17.80
C VAL A 75 -3.05 7.11 17.41
N LEU A 76 -4.21 7.34 18.02
CA LEU A 76 -5.41 6.59 17.68
C LEU A 76 -5.98 7.02 16.32
N GLU A 77 -5.90 8.32 16.00
CA GLU A 77 -6.39 8.86 14.74
C GLU A 77 -5.52 8.44 13.56
N ILE A 78 -4.18 8.43 13.72
CA ILE A 78 -3.28 7.90 12.68
C ILE A 78 -3.53 6.40 12.43
N ALA A 79 -3.74 5.60 13.48
CA ALA A 79 -4.04 4.18 13.34
C ALA A 79 -5.38 3.94 12.60
N LYS A 80 -6.44 4.66 12.98
CA LYS A 80 -7.74 4.61 12.28
C LYS A 80 -7.63 5.05 10.83
N LYS A 81 -6.88 6.12 10.55
CA LYS A 81 -6.71 6.62 9.19
C LYS A 81 -5.92 5.63 8.33
N ALA A 82 -4.84 5.06 8.86
CA ALA A 82 -4.07 4.00 8.20
C ALA A 82 -4.97 2.82 7.84
N TYR A 83 -5.68 2.25 8.83
CA TYR A 83 -6.54 1.09 8.62
C TYR A 83 -7.68 1.39 7.63
N SER A 84 -8.42 2.48 7.83
CA SER A 84 -9.54 2.83 6.94
C SER A 84 -9.11 3.12 5.51
N SER A 85 -7.92 3.71 5.31
CA SER A 85 -7.36 3.92 3.96
C SER A 85 -7.05 2.58 3.27
N LEU A 86 -6.45 1.64 4.00
CA LEU A 86 -6.15 0.30 3.51
C LEU A 86 -7.43 -0.46 3.16
N VAL A 87 -8.44 -0.48 4.04
CA VAL A 87 -9.72 -1.17 3.82
C VAL A 87 -10.41 -0.67 2.55
N LYS A 88 -10.40 0.65 2.29
CA LYS A 88 -11.01 1.23 1.08
C LYS A 88 -10.32 0.73 -0.20
N VAL A 89 -8.99 0.72 -0.22
CA VAL A 89 -8.21 0.26 -1.37
C VAL A 89 -8.37 -1.25 -1.58
N ALA A 90 -8.27 -2.04 -0.51
CA ALA A 90 -8.48 -3.49 -0.55
C ALA A 90 -9.88 -3.86 -1.04
N SER A 91 -10.92 -3.20 -0.51
CA SER A 91 -12.31 -3.38 -0.96
C SER A 91 -12.47 -3.09 -2.45
N SER A 92 -11.82 -2.03 -2.95
CA SER A 92 -11.86 -1.66 -4.37
C SER A 92 -11.14 -2.69 -5.27
N ALA A 93 -10.19 -3.45 -4.71
CA ALA A 93 -9.54 -4.57 -5.38
C ALA A 93 -10.33 -5.88 -5.28
N GLY A 94 -11.41 -5.92 -4.50
CA GLY A 94 -12.13 -7.15 -4.15
C GLY A 94 -11.31 -8.08 -3.24
N VAL A 95 -10.51 -7.48 -2.35
CA VAL A 95 -9.79 -8.15 -1.27
C VAL A 95 -10.49 -7.81 0.04
N SER A 96 -10.93 -8.85 0.76
CA SER A 96 -11.47 -8.70 2.12
C SER A 96 -10.31 -8.75 3.14
N LEU A 97 -10.44 -8.01 4.23
CA LEU A 97 -9.47 -7.95 5.33
C LEU A 97 -10.06 -8.48 6.65
N ASP A 98 -11.14 -9.27 6.54
CA ASP A 98 -11.93 -9.78 7.66
C ASP A 98 -11.23 -10.93 8.42
#